data_AF-A0A7S4L2L6-F1
#
_entry.id   AF-A0A7S4L2L6-F1
#
_cell.length_a   1.000
_cell.length_b   1.000
_cell.length_c   1.000
_cell.angle_alpha   90.00
_cell.angle_beta   90.00
_cell.angle_gamma   90.00
#
_symmetry.space_group_name_H-M   'P 1'
#
loop_
_entity.id
_entity.type
_entity.pdbx_description
1 polymer ?
#
loop_
_entity_poly.entity_id
_entity_poly.type
_entity_poly.pdbx_seq_one_letter_code
_entity_poly.pdbx_strand_id
1 'polypeptide(L)'
;KTYPALPFSLSPSLSMSALLIDETFLCSAFPPNYNSLPIIDLCVINYNMERVPPGYTRIAFTPRGHPACLNKETWGNAMYICVKRGTTRPITNVGVAYEKELKLGKYPGWFVVSKTPAGRDASTNSGS
;
A
#
# COMPACT_ATOMS: atom_id res chain seq x y z
N LYS A 1 21.86 39.83 -15.84
CA LYS A 1 20.76 40.61 -15.23
C LYS A 1 19.54 39.70 -15.19
N THR A 2 19.22 39.20 -14.00
CA THR A 2 17.92 38.73 -13.50
C THR A 2 16.99 37.92 -14.43
N TYR A 3 16.86 36.62 -14.18
CA TYR A 3 15.69 35.84 -14.58
C TYR A 3 14.54 36.11 -13.57
N PRO A 4 13.28 36.24 -14.02
CA PRO A 4 12.16 36.41 -13.10
C PRO A 4 11.90 35.09 -12.36
N ALA A 5 11.61 35.19 -11.07
CA ALA A 5 11.10 34.08 -10.28
C ALA A 5 9.73 33.68 -10.83
N LEU A 6 9.60 32.47 -11.38
CA LEU A 6 8.30 31.87 -11.63
C LEU A 6 7.77 31.24 -10.34
N PRO A 7 6.49 31.44 -10.01
CA PRO A 7 5.88 30.85 -8.83
C PRO A 7 5.74 29.35 -9.07
N PHE A 8 6.45 28.53 -8.29
CA PHE A 8 6.18 27.09 -8.23
C PHE A 8 4.76 26.90 -7.66
N SER A 9 3.78 26.85 -8.56
CA SER A 9 2.47 26.27 -8.28
C SER A 9 2.66 24.76 -8.14
N LEU A 10 2.26 24.23 -6.98
CA LEU A 10 2.34 22.82 -6.61
C LEU A 10 1.70 21.95 -7.71
N SER A 11 2.49 21.09 -8.34
CA SER A 11 2.01 20.19 -9.37
C SER A 11 1.09 19.11 -8.77
N PRO A 12 -0.12 18.90 -9.31
CA PRO A 12 -1.08 17.90 -8.85
C PRO A 12 -0.74 16.55 -9.49
N SER A 13 0.31 15.88 -9.00
CA SER A 13 0.69 14.58 -9.53
C SER A 13 -0.25 13.51 -8.98
N LEU A 14 -1.32 13.19 -9.72
CA LEU A 14 -1.90 11.84 -9.94
C LEU A 14 -3.20 11.99 -10.75
N SER A 15 -3.08 11.92 -12.08
CA SER A 15 -4.25 11.76 -12.96
C SER A 15 -4.70 10.30 -12.90
N MET A 16 -5.83 10.04 -12.25
CA MET A 16 -6.58 8.79 -12.41
C MET A 16 -7.64 9.00 -13.47
N SER A 17 -7.47 8.42 -14.66
CA SER A 17 -8.59 8.20 -15.58
C SER A 17 -9.29 6.91 -15.17
N ALA A 18 -10.37 7.03 -14.41
CA ALA A 18 -11.29 5.93 -14.15
C ALA A 18 -12.25 5.80 -15.34
N LEU A 19 -12.01 4.82 -16.21
CA LEU A 19 -13.10 4.28 -17.03
C LEU A 19 -13.70 3.12 -16.25
N LEU A 20 -15.01 3.19 -16.04
CA LEU A 20 -15.78 2.16 -15.37
C LEU A 20 -15.65 0.83 -16.13
N ILE A 21 -15.74 -0.24 -15.34
CA ILE A 21 -15.88 -1.67 -15.67
C ILE A 21 -14.56 -2.47 -15.50
N ASP A 22 -14.62 -3.37 -14.52
CA ASP A 22 -13.65 -4.37 -14.04
C ASP A 22 -12.33 -3.92 -13.38
N GLU A 23 -12.23 -4.32 -12.10
CA GLU A 23 -11.18 -4.11 -11.11
C GLU A 23 -9.75 -4.09 -11.64
N THR A 24 -9.28 -2.94 -12.11
CA THR A 24 -7.86 -2.75 -12.47
C THR A 24 -7.32 -1.48 -11.84
N PHE A 25 -6.52 -1.61 -10.78
CA PHE A 25 -5.77 -0.49 -10.21
C PHE A 25 -4.38 -0.43 -10.86
N LEU A 26 -4.19 0.49 -11.81
CA LEU A 26 -2.88 0.81 -12.38
C LEU A 26 -2.35 2.11 -11.78
N CYS A 27 -1.12 2.08 -11.26
CA CYS A 27 -0.43 3.26 -10.73
C CYS A 27 0.95 3.36 -11.40
N SER A 28 1.21 4.48 -12.09
CA SER A 28 2.54 4.80 -12.61
C SER A 28 3.01 6.14 -12.03
N ALA A 29 4.29 6.23 -11.67
CA ALA A 29 4.92 7.46 -11.21
C ALA A 29 5.90 7.96 -12.28
N PHE A 30 5.76 9.22 -12.70
CA PHE A 30 6.73 9.92 -13.55
C PHE A 30 7.12 11.28 -12.92
N PRO A 31 8.41 11.68 -12.94
CA PRO A 31 9.53 10.90 -13.43
C PRO A 31 9.89 9.82 -12.41
N PRO A 32 10.25 8.60 -12.85
CA PRO A 32 10.89 7.66 -11.95
C PRO A 32 12.14 8.36 -11.43
N ASN A 33 12.28 8.43 -10.10
CA ASN A 33 13.64 8.26 -9.62
C ASN A 33 14.04 6.88 -10.15
N TYR A 34 14.79 6.83 -11.25
CA TYR A 34 15.27 5.61 -11.90
C TYR A 34 16.07 4.69 -10.96
N ASN A 35 16.26 5.14 -9.71
CA ASN A 35 16.96 4.46 -8.64
C ASN A 35 16.03 3.84 -7.56
N SER A 36 14.71 3.80 -7.75
CA SER A 36 13.86 3.13 -6.78
C SER A 36 13.80 1.63 -7.03
N LEU A 37 14.44 0.86 -6.16
CA LEU A 37 14.39 -0.60 -6.15
C LEU A 37 12.92 -1.11 -6.16
N PRO A 38 12.65 -2.26 -6.83
CA PRO A 38 11.30 -2.83 -6.87
C PRO A 38 10.79 -3.21 -5.48
N ILE A 39 9.47 -3.30 -5.33
CA ILE A 39 8.85 -3.83 -4.11
C ILE A 39 9.10 -5.34 -4.09
N ILE A 40 9.78 -5.80 -3.05
CA ILE A 40 10.18 -7.21 -2.88
C ILE A 40 9.47 -7.90 -1.72
N ASP A 41 8.89 -7.11 -0.81
CA ASP A 41 8.11 -7.64 0.30
C ASP A 41 7.05 -6.65 0.76
N LEU A 42 6.00 -7.16 1.39
CA LEU A 42 4.88 -6.39 1.93
C LEU A 42 4.40 -6.99 3.26
N CYS A 43 3.99 -6.13 4.19
CA CYS A 43 3.33 -6.56 5.43
C CYS A 43 2.23 -5.58 5.82
N VAL A 44 1.38 -6.00 6.76
CA VAL A 44 0.33 -5.15 7.34
C VAL A 44 0.66 -4.92 8.81
N ILE A 45 0.53 -3.68 9.26
CA ILE A 45 0.70 -3.30 10.66
C ILE A 45 -0.57 -2.69 11.21
N ASN A 46 -0.80 -2.89 12.51
CA ASN A 46 -1.69 -2.04 13.28
C ASN A 46 -0.88 -0.83 13.77
N TYR A 47 -1.06 0.32 13.13
CA TYR A 47 -0.24 1.51 13.39
C TYR A 47 -0.32 2.01 14.83
N ASN A 48 -1.44 1.78 15.51
CA ASN A 48 -1.63 2.23 16.88
C ASN A 48 -0.94 1.31 17.91
N MET A 49 -0.56 0.09 17.51
CA MET A 49 0.02 -0.92 18.40
C MET A 49 1.43 -1.37 18.00
N GLU A 50 1.87 -1.05 16.78
CA GLU A 50 3.11 -1.57 16.18
C GLU A 50 3.85 -0.49 15.42
N ARG A 51 5.19 -0.58 15.43
CA ARG A 51 6.06 0.27 14.63
C ARG A 51 6.27 -0.36 13.25
N VAL A 52 6.62 0.48 12.27
CA VAL A 52 7.06 0.02 10.95
C VAL A 52 8.33 -0.83 11.11
N PRO A 53 8.38 -2.06 10.56
CA PRO A 53 9.56 -2.91 10.67
C PRO A 53 10.79 -2.30 9.96
N PRO A 54 12.02 -2.62 10.40
CA PRO A 54 13.25 -2.14 9.77
C PRO A 54 13.30 -2.45 8.26
N GLY A 55 13.60 -1.43 7.45
CA GLY A 55 13.69 -1.56 6.00
C GLY A 55 12.35 -1.51 5.26
N TYR A 56 11.23 -1.37 5.97
CA TYR A 56 9.91 -1.14 5.36
C TYR A 56 9.52 0.34 5.42
N THR A 57 8.64 0.74 4.51
CA THR A 57 8.01 2.07 4.50
C THR A 57 6.50 1.90 4.50
N ARG A 58 5.82 2.55 5.44
CA ARG A 58 4.35 2.58 5.51
C ARG A 58 3.78 3.44 4.39
N ILE A 59 2.79 2.92 3.68
CA ILE A 59 1.94 3.70 2.78
C ILE A 59 0.91 4.42 3.65
N ALA A 60 1.24 5.63 4.10
CA ALA A 60 0.41 6.38 5.04
C ALA A 60 -0.76 7.10 4.35
N PHE A 61 -0.56 7.54 3.11
CA PHE A 61 -1.52 8.35 2.37
C PHE A 61 -1.75 7.78 0.98
N THR A 62 -2.98 7.93 0.51
CA THR A 62 -3.35 7.73 -0.89
C THR A 62 -2.67 8.80 -1.76
N PRO A 63 -2.56 8.56 -3.08
CA PRO A 63 -2.26 9.57 -4.09
C PRO A 63 -2.87 10.95 -3.90
N ARG A 64 -4.11 11.01 -3.39
CA ARG A 64 -4.87 12.26 -3.20
C ARG A 64 -4.71 12.88 -1.82
N GLY A 65 -3.81 12.36 -0.98
CA GLY A 65 -3.52 12.87 0.35
C GLY A 65 -4.47 12.38 1.46
N HIS A 66 -5.43 11.51 1.17
CA HIS A 66 -6.27 10.90 2.21
C HIS A 66 -5.51 9.79 2.95
N PRO A 67 -5.78 9.54 4.25
CA PRO A 67 -5.22 8.39 4.95
C PRO A 67 -5.47 7.08 4.20
N ALA A 68 -4.42 6.29 3.98
CA ALA A 68 -4.50 4.98 3.32
C ALA A 68 -4.82 3.85 4.32
N CYS A 69 -5.66 4.13 5.30
CA CYS A 69 -6.09 3.15 6.29
C CYS A 69 -6.96 2.08 5.61
N LEU A 70 -6.62 0.81 5.78
CA LEU A 70 -7.32 -0.31 5.14
C LEU A 70 -8.68 -0.59 5.77
N ASN A 71 -8.91 -0.12 6.99
CA ASN A 71 -10.15 -0.28 7.72
C ASN A 71 -10.72 1.08 8.09
N LYS A 72 -12.05 1.15 8.25
CA LYS A 72 -12.69 2.30 8.88
C LYS A 72 -12.20 2.32 10.32
N GLU A 73 -11.41 3.33 10.68
CA GLU A 73 -10.77 3.47 12.00
C GLU A 73 -11.84 3.45 13.10
N THR A 74 -12.17 2.25 13.57
CA THR A 74 -13.18 2.01 14.59
C THR A 74 -12.42 1.44 15.78
N TRP A 75 -12.49 2.13 16.92
CA TRP A 75 -11.85 1.72 18.17
C TRP A 75 -10.36 1.35 18.08
N GLY A 76 -9.54 2.25 17.52
CA GLY A 76 -8.09 2.19 17.75
C GLY A 76 -7.33 1.11 16.97
N ASN A 77 -7.96 0.40 16.03
CA ASN A 77 -7.25 -0.43 15.05
C ASN A 77 -7.13 0.34 13.73
N ALA A 78 -5.91 0.78 13.40
CA ALA A 78 -5.65 1.50 12.16
C ALA A 78 -4.64 0.69 11.33
N MET A 79 -5.16 -0.02 10.32
CA MET A 79 -4.39 -1.01 9.57
C MET A 79 -3.76 -0.37 8.32
N TYR A 80 -2.46 -0.54 8.14
CA TYR A 80 -1.72 0.05 7.01
C TYR A 80 -0.78 -0.97 6.36
N ILE A 81 -0.61 -0.85 5.04
CA ILE A 81 0.39 -1.60 4.28
C ILE A 81 1.76 -0.96 4.48
N CYS A 82 2.77 -1.80 4.70
CA CYS A 82 4.18 -1.45 4.65
C CYS A 82 4.86 -2.23 3.53
N VAL A 83 5.72 -1.57 2.77
CA VAL A 83 6.46 -2.17 1.64
C VAL A 83 7.95 -2.11 1.88
N LYS A 84 8.67 -3.14 1.45
CA LYS A 84 10.13 -3.16 1.41
C LYS A 84 10.58 -3.17 -0.05
N ARG A 85 11.58 -2.36 -0.35
CA ARG A 85 12.20 -2.27 -1.66
C ARG A 85 13.60 -2.87 -1.64
N GLY A 86 13.98 -3.56 -2.71
CA GLY A 86 15.26 -4.28 -2.76
C GLY A 86 15.56 -4.87 -4.14
N THR A 87 16.65 -5.60 -4.27
CA THR A 87 17.13 -6.19 -5.54
C THR A 87 16.76 -7.67 -5.72
N THR A 88 15.99 -8.24 -4.79
CA THR A 88 15.52 -9.63 -4.86
C THR A 88 14.31 -9.77 -5.78
N ARG A 89 13.75 -10.98 -5.87
CA ARG A 89 12.54 -11.27 -6.65
C ARG A 89 11.42 -10.25 -6.35
N PRO A 90 10.98 -9.44 -7.33
CA PRO A 90 9.90 -8.49 -7.16
C PRO A 90 8.56 -9.17 -6.90
N ILE A 91 7.71 -8.52 -6.11
CA ILE A 91 6.29 -8.85 -6.07
C ILE A 91 5.65 -8.32 -7.36
N THR A 92 4.97 -9.20 -8.10
CA THR A 92 4.33 -8.86 -9.37
C THR A 92 2.84 -8.57 -9.22
N ASN A 93 2.19 -9.09 -8.18
CA ASN A 93 0.75 -8.99 -7.98
C ASN A 93 0.42 -8.87 -6.49
N VAL A 94 -0.58 -8.04 -6.17
CA VAL A 94 -1.15 -7.90 -4.83
C VAL A 94 -2.67 -7.92 -5.00
N GLY A 95 -3.37 -8.62 -4.13
CA GLY A 95 -4.82 -8.78 -4.19
C GLY A 95 -5.44 -8.80 -2.79
N VAL A 96 -6.74 -8.55 -2.74
CA VAL A 96 -7.55 -8.69 -1.53
C VAL A 96 -8.39 -9.95 -1.68
N ALA A 97 -8.47 -10.76 -0.63
CA ALA A 97 -9.22 -12.00 -0.62
C ALA A 97 -10.10 -12.07 0.63
N TYR A 98 -11.32 -12.60 0.48
CA TYR A 98 -12.16 -12.93 1.62
C TYR A 98 -11.73 -14.26 2.25
N GLU A 99 -11.93 -14.41 3.57
CA GLU A 99 -11.57 -15.64 4.28
C GLU A 99 -12.21 -16.91 3.66
N LYS A 100 -13.47 -16.80 3.21
CA LYS A 100 -14.16 -17.90 2.51
C LYS A 100 -13.44 -18.34 1.22
N GLU A 101 -12.79 -17.41 0.52
CA GLU A 101 -12.09 -17.69 -0.73
C GLU A 101 -10.75 -18.36 -0.49
N LEU A 102 -10.08 -17.97 0.60
CA LEU A 102 -8.89 -18.66 1.09
C LEU A 102 -9.23 -20.10 1.49
N LYS A 103 -10.33 -20.31 2.23
CA LYS A 103 -10.83 -21.65 2.62
C LYS A 103 -11.19 -22.53 1.42
N LEU A 104 -11.65 -21.92 0.33
CA LEU A 104 -11.95 -22.60 -0.94
C LEU A 104 -10.70 -22.82 -1.82
N GLY A 105 -9.51 -22.38 -1.39
CA GLY A 105 -8.28 -22.58 -2.14
C GLY A 105 -8.20 -21.80 -3.45
N LYS A 106 -8.92 -20.67 -3.59
CA LYS A 106 -9.00 -19.90 -4.86
C LYS A 106 -7.66 -19.29 -5.32
N TYR A 107 -6.64 -19.23 -4.46
CA TYR A 107 -5.39 -18.51 -4.72
C TYR A 107 -4.15 -19.42 -4.55
N PRO A 108 -4.00 -20.48 -5.37
CA PRO A 108 -2.82 -21.32 -5.31
C PRO A 108 -1.55 -20.52 -5.65
N GLY A 109 -0.49 -20.71 -4.87
CA GLY A 109 0.79 -20.01 -5.08
C GLY A 109 0.85 -18.57 -4.58
N TRP A 110 -0.24 -18.03 -4.01
CA TRP A 110 -0.24 -16.73 -3.35
C TRP A 110 0.29 -16.83 -1.91
N PHE A 111 1.05 -15.82 -1.50
CA PHE A 111 1.43 -15.67 -0.10
C PHE A 111 0.36 -14.87 0.64
N VAL A 112 -0.23 -15.46 1.68
CA VAL A 112 -1.28 -14.83 2.48
C VAL A 112 -0.67 -14.13 3.67
N VAL A 113 -0.83 -12.80 3.75
CA VAL A 113 -0.45 -12.01 4.93
C VAL A 113 -1.56 -12.13 5.97
N SER A 114 -1.51 -13.17 6.79
CA SER A 114 -2.50 -13.44 7.85
C SER A 114 -2.13 -12.83 9.20
N LYS A 115 -0.85 -12.47 9.40
CA LYS A 115 -0.34 -11.92 10.66
C LYS A 115 0.44 -10.64 10.44
N THR A 116 0.36 -9.73 11.42
CA THR A 116 1.25 -8.58 11.51
C THR A 116 2.66 -9.03 11.91
N PRO A 117 3.69 -8.20 11.70
CA PRO A 117 5.05 -8.49 12.16
C PRO A 117 5.15 -8.79 13.67
N ALA A 118 4.25 -8.25 14.50
CA ALA A 118 4.19 -8.57 15.92
C ALA A 118 3.37 -9.83 16.25
N GLY A 119 2.88 -10.58 15.25
CA GLY A 119 2.12 -11.82 15.43
C GLY A 119 0.62 -11.65 15.69
N ARG A 120 0.08 -10.43 15.54
CA ARG A 120 -1.37 -10.18 15.67
C ARG A 120 -2.09 -10.52 14.38
N ASP A 121 -3.42 -10.63 14.43
CA ASP A 121 -4.22 -10.82 13.22
C ASP A 121 -4.08 -9.62 12.27
N ALA A 122 -3.81 -9.89 11.00
CA ALA A 122 -3.71 -8.87 9.96
C ALA A 122 -5.06 -8.54 9.30
N SER A 123 -6.15 -9.18 9.72
CA SER A 123 -7.47 -8.91 9.16
C SER A 123 -7.91 -7.46 9.40
N THR A 124 -8.48 -6.86 8.36
CA THR A 124 -8.94 -5.47 8.35
C THR A 124 -10.32 -5.30 8.97
N ASN A 125 -10.99 -6.38 9.34
CA ASN A 125 -12.35 -6.37 9.90
C ASN A 125 -12.46 -6.87 11.35
N SER A 126 -11.34 -7.12 12.06
CA SER A 126 -11.32 -7.79 13.38
C SER A 126 -11.96 -7.01 14.54
N GLY A 127 -12.84 -6.04 14.28
CA GLY A 127 -13.54 -5.23 15.28
C GLY A 127 -15.03 -5.00 14.99
N SER A 128 -15.65 -5.77 14.09
CA SER A 128 -17.11 -5.79 13.88
C SER A 128 -17.78 -6.95 14.59
#